data_AF-A0A060Z5U3-F1
#
_entry.id   AF-A0A060Z5U3-F1
#
_cell.length_a   1.000
_cell.length_b   1.000
_cell.length_c   1.000
_cell.angle_alpha   90.00
_cell.angle_beta   90.00
_cell.angle_gamma   90.00
#
_symmetry.space_group_name_H-M   'P 1'
#
loop_
_entity.id
_entity.type
_entity.pdbx_description
1 polymer ?
#
loop_
_entity_poly.entity_id
_entity_poly.type
_entity_poly.pdbx_seq_one_letter_code
_entity_poly.pdbx_strand_id
1 'polypeptide(L)'
;MQYVFIFQAMLEHYLYGDTELEVTSLESHLAKLYAPSAAGCGGMEAEFKKLTSIKIQNDKMRTGNLPANMKKNRVLQIIPYEFNRVIIPVKRGEENTDYVNASFIDVSRRNNCETDTILWLTSPLI
;
A
#
# COMPACT_ATOMS: atom_id res chain seq x y z
N MET A 1 18.36 -5.97 -13.23
CA MET A 1 17.14 -5.92 -12.40
C MET A 1 16.71 -7.28 -11.87
N GLN A 2 16.83 -8.38 -12.63
CA GLN A 2 16.44 -9.72 -12.18
C GLN A 2 17.20 -10.23 -10.93
N TYR A 3 18.52 -10.04 -10.87
CA TYR A 3 19.33 -10.47 -9.71
C TYR A 3 18.85 -9.83 -8.39
N VAL A 4 18.63 -8.51 -8.37
CA VAL A 4 18.13 -7.80 -7.18
C VAL A 4 16.77 -8.31 -6.75
N PHE A 5 15.87 -8.58 -7.71
CA PHE A 5 14.53 -9.11 -7.43
C PHE A 5 14.59 -10.47 -6.73
N ILE A 6 15.50 -11.36 -7.15
CA ILE A 6 15.68 -12.67 -6.52
C ILE A 6 16.09 -12.54 -5.04
N PHE A 7 17.00 -11.63 -4.72
CA PHE A 7 17.36 -11.36 -3.31
C PHE A 7 16.22 -10.72 -2.53
N GLN A 8 15.44 -9.83 -3.15
CA GLN A 8 14.26 -9.24 -2.52
C GLN A 8 13.22 -10.32 -2.17
N ALA A 9 12.94 -11.24 -3.10
CA ALA A 9 12.01 -12.35 -2.87
C ALA A 9 12.48 -13.28 -1.73
N MET A 10 13.78 -13.63 -1.70
CA MET A 10 14.34 -14.43 -0.61
C MET A 10 14.27 -13.71 0.74
N LEU A 11 14.57 -12.41 0.77
CA LEU A 11 14.50 -11.61 1.99
C LEU A 11 13.07 -11.47 2.49
N GLU A 12 12.09 -11.26 1.60
CA GLU A 12 10.68 -11.17 1.93
C GLU A 12 10.19 -12.47 2.58
N HIS A 13 10.49 -13.62 1.97
CA HIS A 13 10.16 -14.92 2.55
C HIS A 13 10.82 -15.15 3.91
N TYR A 14 12.09 -14.74 4.08
CA TYR A 14 12.80 -14.85 5.36
C TYR A 14 12.19 -13.95 6.46
N LEU A 15 11.72 -12.75 6.12
CA LEU A 15 11.18 -11.78 7.08
C LEU A 15 9.74 -12.09 7.50
N TYR A 16 8.89 -12.49 6.56
CA TYR A 16 7.45 -12.62 6.79
C TYR A 16 6.98 -14.08 6.87
N GLY A 17 7.69 -15.01 6.22
CA GLY A 17 7.29 -16.41 6.15
C GLY A 17 6.01 -16.62 5.35
N ASP A 18 5.33 -17.74 5.60
CA ASP A 18 4.01 -18.02 5.06
C ASP A 18 2.93 -17.49 6.04
N THR A 19 2.17 -16.50 5.61
CA THR A 19 1.06 -15.92 6.37
C THR A 19 -0.30 -16.33 5.84
N GLU A 20 -0.37 -17.29 4.91
CA GLU A 20 -1.64 -17.85 4.45
C GLU A 20 -2.25 -18.74 5.52
N LEU A 21 -3.57 -18.64 5.68
CA LEU A 21 -4.31 -19.40 6.69
C LEU A 21 -5.52 -20.07 6.07
N GLU A 22 -5.66 -21.37 6.36
CA GLU A 22 -6.91 -22.06 6.07
C GLU A 22 -8.02 -21.56 7.00
N VAL A 23 -9.25 -21.50 6.49
CA VAL A 23 -10.43 -21.00 7.22
C VAL A 23 -10.65 -21.78 8.52
N THR A 24 -10.36 -23.08 8.53
CA THR A 24 -10.43 -23.97 9.70
C THR A 24 -9.46 -23.59 10.82
N SER A 25 -8.32 -22.99 10.46
CA SER A 25 -7.25 -22.60 11.39
C SER A 25 -7.38 -21.16 11.89
N LEU A 26 -8.31 -20.38 11.32
CA LEU A 26 -8.46 -18.95 11.60
C LEU A 26 -8.76 -18.67 13.08
N GLU A 27 -9.65 -19.42 13.70
CA GLU A 27 -9.99 -19.23 15.13
C GLU A 27 -8.77 -19.46 16.03
N SER A 28 -7.98 -20.49 15.72
CA SER A 28 -6.75 -20.80 16.45
C SER A 28 -5.69 -19.70 16.26
N HIS A 29 -5.59 -19.12 15.06
CA HIS A 29 -4.69 -18.01 14.78
C HIS A 29 -5.13 -16.73 15.50
N LEU A 30 -6.43 -16.40 15.45
CA LEU A 30 -7.00 -15.25 16.15
C LEU A 30 -6.77 -15.33 17.67
N ALA A 31 -6.96 -16.51 18.25
CA ALA A 31 -6.65 -16.75 19.66
C ALA A 31 -5.17 -16.48 20.00
N LYS A 32 -4.24 -16.84 19.10
CA LYS A 32 -2.81 -16.51 19.24
C LYS A 32 -2.53 -15.01 19.11
N LEU A 33 -3.24 -14.31 18.22
CA LEU A 33 -3.09 -12.87 18.03
C LEU A 33 -3.54 -12.07 19.27
N TYR A 34 -4.64 -12.50 19.91
CA TYR A 34 -5.17 -11.88 21.11
C TYR A 34 -4.57 -12.40 22.42
N ALA A 35 -3.79 -13.49 22.37
CA ALA A 35 -3.14 -14.01 23.56
C ALA A 35 -2.19 -12.95 24.16
N PRO A 36 -2.32 -12.66 25.47
CA PRO A 36 -1.43 -11.71 26.13
C PRO A 36 -0.02 -12.28 26.16
N SER A 37 0.89 -11.61 25.45
CA SER A 37 2.32 -11.94 25.47
C SER A 37 2.94 -11.39 26.76
N ALA A 38 3.80 -12.20 27.41
CA ALA A 38 4.56 -11.78 28.58
C ALA A 38 5.48 -10.58 28.32
N ALA A 39 5.75 -10.25 27.05
CA ALA A 39 6.56 -9.12 26.63
C ALA A 39 5.77 -7.80 26.44
N GLY A 40 4.48 -7.77 26.78
CA GLY A 40 3.62 -6.57 26.64
C GLY A 40 3.23 -6.23 25.20
N CYS A 41 3.71 -6.99 24.22
CA CYS A 41 3.42 -6.82 22.80
C CYS A 41 2.61 -8.04 22.31
N GLY A 42 1.29 -7.87 22.15
CA GLY A 42 0.41 -8.95 21.68
C GLY A 42 0.77 -9.43 20.28
N GLY A 43 0.30 -10.62 19.89
CA GLY A 43 0.58 -11.18 18.56
C GLY A 43 0.18 -10.24 17.42
N MET A 44 -0.97 -9.55 17.57
CA MET A 44 -1.43 -8.54 16.62
C MET A 44 -0.48 -7.34 16.48
N GLU A 45 0.07 -6.84 17.59
CA GLU A 45 1.00 -5.70 17.55
C GLU A 45 2.32 -6.10 16.89
N ALA A 46 2.79 -7.32 17.14
CA ALA A 46 3.99 -7.85 16.49
C ALA A 46 3.82 -7.92 14.97
N GLU A 47 2.67 -8.37 14.47
CA GLU A 47 2.37 -8.39 13.03
C GLU A 47 2.22 -6.97 12.46
N PHE A 48 1.50 -6.09 13.16
CA PHE A 48 1.33 -4.71 12.72
C PHE A 48 2.67 -3.95 12.65
N LYS A 49 3.59 -4.22 13.58
CA LYS A 49 4.93 -3.63 13.59
C LYS A 49 5.76 -4.04 12.38
N LYS A 50 5.58 -5.27 11.88
CA LYS A 50 6.22 -5.71 10.64
C LYS A 50 5.73 -4.89 9.44
N LEU A 51 4.44 -4.55 9.38
CA LEU A 51 3.90 -3.68 8.33
C LEU A 51 4.42 -2.24 8.43
N THR A 52 4.49 -1.67 9.63
CA THR A 52 5.00 -0.30 9.81
C THR A 52 6.51 -0.17 9.61
N SER A 53 7.25 -1.29 9.63
CA SER A 53 8.68 -1.33 9.30
C SER A 53 8.97 -1.12 7.80
N ILE A 54 7.96 -1.27 6.94
CA ILE A 54 8.10 -1.07 5.51
C ILE A 54 8.35 0.42 5.24
N LYS A 55 9.49 0.70 4.60
CA LYS A 55 9.91 2.08 4.32
C LYS A 55 9.08 2.69 3.20
N ILE A 56 8.53 3.87 3.45
CA ILE A 56 7.89 4.70 2.41
C ILE A 56 8.95 5.17 1.41
N GLN A 57 8.73 4.87 0.13
CA GLN A 57 9.66 5.23 -0.94
C GLN A 57 9.39 6.65 -1.46
N ASN A 58 9.81 7.67 -0.71
CA ASN A 58 9.58 9.09 -1.06
C ASN A 58 10.07 9.46 -2.47
N ASP A 59 11.15 8.84 -2.96
CA ASP A 59 11.68 9.07 -4.32
C ASP A 59 10.68 8.70 -5.43
N LYS A 60 9.72 7.83 -5.12
CA LYS A 60 8.66 7.38 -6.02
C LYS A 60 7.41 8.25 -5.95
N MET A 61 7.41 9.35 -5.19
CA MET A 61 6.24 10.20 -4.94
C MET A 61 6.46 11.65 -5.45
N ARG A 62 7.16 11.82 -6.58
CA ARG A 62 7.61 13.14 -7.07
C ARG A 62 6.46 14.04 -7.51
N THR A 63 5.50 13.52 -8.29
CA THR A 63 4.42 14.32 -8.88
C THR A 63 3.47 14.92 -7.84
N GLY A 64 3.19 14.18 -6.76
CA GLY A 64 2.39 14.67 -5.63
C GLY A 64 3.09 15.73 -4.79
N ASN A 65 4.44 15.74 -4.78
CA ASN A 65 5.26 16.72 -4.05
C ASN A 65 5.54 18.00 -4.85
N LEU A 66 5.06 18.12 -6.09
CA LEU A 66 5.21 19.36 -6.86
C LEU A 66 4.46 20.52 -6.18
N PRO A 67 5.02 21.74 -6.11
CA PRO A 67 4.35 22.88 -5.46
C PRO A 67 2.94 23.17 -5.98
N ALA A 68 2.70 22.92 -7.27
CA ALA A 68 1.38 23.05 -7.91
C ALA A 68 0.34 22.02 -7.40
N ASN A 69 0.80 20.84 -6.97
CA ASN A 69 -0.04 19.72 -6.55
C ASN A 69 -0.12 19.56 -5.03
N MET A 70 0.79 20.16 -4.25
CA MET A 70 0.75 20.12 -2.79
C MET A 70 -0.59 20.61 -2.22
N LYS A 71 -1.19 21.63 -2.84
CA LYS A 71 -2.51 22.18 -2.45
C LYS A 71 -3.67 21.21 -2.73
N LYS A 72 -3.48 20.23 -3.61
CA LYS A 72 -4.47 19.20 -3.95
C LYS A 72 -4.37 17.98 -3.02
N ASN A 73 -3.40 17.95 -2.10
CA ASN A 73 -3.21 16.89 -1.12
C ASN A 73 -3.77 17.30 0.24
N ARG A 74 -4.61 16.45 0.83
CA ARG A 74 -5.10 16.66 2.20
C ARG A 74 -4.01 16.41 3.25
N VAL A 75 -3.20 15.38 3.04
CA VAL A 75 -2.11 14.97 3.93
C VAL A 75 -0.85 14.79 3.10
N LEU A 76 0.22 15.52 3.41
CA LEU A 76 1.45 15.51 2.61
C LEU A 76 2.21 14.18 2.65
N GLN A 77 2.00 13.39 3.71
CA GLN A 77 2.59 12.06 3.85
C GLN A 77 1.81 10.97 3.07
N ILE A 78 0.60 11.28 2.62
CA ILE A 78 -0.29 10.33 1.94
C ILE A 78 -0.53 10.85 0.52
N ILE A 79 0.38 10.47 -0.38
CA ILE A 79 0.35 10.82 -1.81
C ILE A 79 0.64 9.57 -2.64
N PRO A 80 0.15 9.48 -3.88
CA PRO A 80 0.28 8.29 -4.70
C PRO A 80 1.74 8.06 -5.13
N TYR A 81 2.10 6.79 -5.32
CA TYR A 81 3.36 6.44 -5.99
C TYR A 81 3.23 6.64 -7.50
N GLU A 82 4.35 6.96 -8.15
CA GLU A 82 4.38 7.27 -9.59
C GLU A 82 3.96 6.08 -10.47
N PHE A 83 4.21 4.85 -10.02
CA PHE A 83 3.92 3.64 -10.79
C PHE A 83 2.44 3.26 -10.82
N ASN A 84 1.63 3.74 -9.87
CA ASN A 84 0.20 3.43 -9.77
C ASN A 84 -0.67 4.68 -9.56
N ARG A 85 -0.16 5.88 -9.86
CA ARG A 85 -0.97 7.10 -9.78
C ARG A 85 -2.03 7.12 -10.88
N VAL A 86 -3.16 7.76 -10.57
CA VAL A 86 -4.20 8.01 -11.57
C VAL A 86 -3.88 9.31 -12.32
N ILE A 87 -3.86 9.20 -13.64
CA ILE A 87 -3.54 10.32 -14.56
C ILE A 87 -4.84 10.76 -15.23
N ILE A 88 -5.23 12.02 -15.01
CA ILE A 88 -6.41 12.60 -15.66
C ILE A 88 -6.03 13.42 -16.90
N PRO A 89 -6.92 13.56 -17.90
CA PRO A 89 -6.66 14.38 -19.07
C PRO A 89 -6.34 15.83 -18.69
N VAL A 90 -5.25 16.36 -19.23
CA VAL A 90 -4.80 17.75 -19.01
C VAL A 90 -5.84 18.73 -19.56
N LYS A 91 -6.19 19.76 -18.79
CA LYS A 91 -7.01 20.87 -19.29
C LYS A 91 -6.19 21.72 -20.27
N ARG A 92 -6.78 22.07 -21.42
CA ARG A 92 -6.10 22.90 -22.44
C ARG A 92 -5.57 24.19 -21.82
N GLY A 93 -4.26 24.39 -21.88
CA GLY A 93 -3.59 25.62 -21.43
C GLY A 93 -3.13 25.64 -19.96
N GLU A 94 -3.36 24.58 -19.18
CA GLU A 94 -2.90 24.50 -17.78
C GLU A 94 -1.99 23.29 -17.54
N GLU A 95 -0.71 23.55 -17.29
CA GLU A 95 0.27 22.53 -16.88
C GLU A 95 -0.02 22.04 -15.44
N ASN A 96 0.29 20.77 -15.14
CA ASN A 96 0.04 20.12 -13.84
C ASN A 96 -1.45 19.92 -13.48
N THR A 97 -2.33 19.83 -14.47
CA THR A 97 -3.75 19.46 -14.27
C THR A 97 -4.02 17.95 -14.38
N ASP A 98 -2.99 17.15 -14.67
CA ASP A 98 -3.06 15.68 -14.77
C ASP A 98 -3.06 14.95 -13.42
N TYR A 99 -2.90 15.68 -12.32
CA TYR A 99 -2.75 15.12 -10.98
C TYR A 99 -4.05 15.10 -10.18
N VAL A 100 -4.36 13.92 -9.65
CA VAL A 100 -5.31 13.67 -8.57
C VAL A 100 -4.63 12.82 -7.49
N ASN A 101 -4.91 13.08 -6.21
CA ASN A 101 -4.41 12.24 -5.12
C ASN A 101 -5.24 10.94 -5.05
N ALA A 102 -4.88 10.01 -5.93
CA ALA A 102 -5.48 8.70 -6.03
C ALA A 102 -4.49 7.67 -6.56
N SER A 103 -4.57 6.46 -6.04
CA SER A 103 -3.76 5.32 -6.49
C SER A 103 -4.65 4.21 -6.99
N PHE A 104 -4.15 3.51 -8.00
CA PHE A 104 -4.66 2.23 -8.46
C PHE A 104 -4.19 1.13 -7.51
N ILE A 105 -5.16 0.41 -6.94
CA ILE A 105 -4.91 -0.76 -6.09
C ILE A 105 -5.41 -2.00 -6.82
N ASP A 106 -4.51 -2.96 -6.97
CA ASP A 106 -4.86 -4.29 -7.49
C ASP A 106 -5.59 -5.07 -6.41
N VAL A 107 -6.76 -5.61 -6.76
CA VAL A 107 -7.57 -6.44 -5.89
C VAL A 107 -7.70 -7.80 -6.54
N SER A 108 -7.14 -8.80 -5.88
CA SER A 108 -7.25 -10.19 -6.32
C SER A 108 -8.72 -10.58 -6.44
N ARG A 109 -9.16 -10.92 -7.65
CA ARG A 109 -10.40 -11.67 -7.88
C ARG A 109 -10.07 -13.08 -8.30
N ARG A 110 -10.70 -14.04 -7.63
CA ARG A 110 -10.81 -15.43 -8.06
C ARG A 110 -11.55 -15.42 -9.41
N ASN A 111 -10.87 -15.81 -10.49
CA ASN A 111 -11.40 -16.10 -11.85
C ASN A 111 -11.20 -15.04 -12.97
N ASN A 112 -9.98 -14.56 -13.19
CA ASN A 112 -9.43 -14.22 -14.53
C ASN A 112 -10.22 -13.25 -15.45
N CYS A 113 -10.90 -12.25 -14.89
CA CYS A 113 -11.54 -11.18 -15.67
C CYS A 113 -11.05 -9.84 -15.10
N GLU A 114 -10.40 -9.02 -15.93
CA GLU A 114 -9.89 -7.64 -15.74
C GLU A 114 -9.71 -7.16 -14.29
N THR A 115 -8.45 -6.89 -13.91
CA THR A 115 -8.06 -6.23 -12.64
C THR A 115 -9.01 -5.09 -12.29
N ASP A 116 -9.90 -5.31 -11.31
CA ASP A 116 -10.75 -4.24 -10.78
C ASP A 116 -9.85 -3.30 -10.00
N THR A 117 -9.39 -2.28 -10.72
CA THR A 117 -8.46 -1.33 -10.16
C THR A 117 -9.27 -0.37 -9.29
N ILE A 118 -9.28 -0.59 -7.97
CA ILE A 118 -10.01 0.30 -7.07
C ILE A 118 -9.25 1.63 -6.99
N LEU A 119 -9.97 2.72 -7.27
CA LEU A 119 -9.50 4.07 -7.05
C LEU A 119 -9.59 4.39 -5.57
N TRP A 120 -8.46 4.35 -4.86
CA TRP A 120 -8.42 4.87 -3.50
C TRP A 120 -8.23 6.38 -3.54
N LEU A 121 -9.36 7.10 -3.47
CA LEU A 121 -9.39 8.55 -3.27
C LEU A 121 -9.13 8.84 -1.80
N THR A 122 -8.08 9.61 -1.50
CA THR A 122 -7.87 10.16 -0.15
C THR A 122 -8.60 11.49 0.04
N SER A 123 -9.52 11.84 -0.87
CA SER A 123 -10.28 13.10 -0.85
C SER A 123 -11.57 12.97 -0.04
N PRO A 124 -11.89 13.96 0.83
CA PRO A 124 -13.17 14.05 1.51
C PRO A 124 -14.20 14.63 0.53
N LEU A 125 -14.80 13.76 -0.28
CA LEU A 125 -16.16 13.96 -0.76
C LEU A 125 -16.95 12.70 -0.37
N ILE A 126 -17.10 12.49 0.94
CA ILE A 126 -18.34 12.60 1.75
C ILE A 126 -17.90 12.96 3.17
#